data_AF-A0A0V1GQ29-F1
#
_entry.id   AF-A0A0V1GQ29-F1
#
_cell.length_a   1.000
_cell.length_b   1.000
_cell.length_c   1.000
_cell.angle_alpha   90.00
_cell.angle_beta   90.00
_cell.angle_gamma   90.00
#
_symmetry.space_group_name_H-M   'P 1'
#
loop_
_entity.id
_entity.type
_entity.pdbx_description
1 polymer ?
#
loop_
_entity_poly.entity_id
_entity_poly.type
_entity_poly.pdbx_seq_one_letter_code
_entity_poly.pdbx_strand_id
1 'polypeptide(L)'
;MRENLVEGDLISAEVMSVYTDGSLSLQLRDVHRKLNQGVLVSVPSFLIKKRKVHLHHFPCKITVSFGINGNIWIAPSDEEEKDCSSGFLDTIQSLTYDTHDNIARFRNCCCLLAENKVMLFEKSLWLAYEQSLAYKAHEILTEPNIQKKKKEIQVGTLVMASILFPEDRKGLAIQLGKLIHQLVEQKRLEKNYCVIGLSGGSMPDIMAEALKAVNCDFKHVWFIFCDERHVPFSSAESNFGEYQRKVIAPIPAIQTANFLSIDPDLNLDDCATNYENRLREIFQNQLEKSGAQFPQIDCLLLGIGPDGHICSLFPDHAALKETNRWVVPVGDSPKPPPRRVTLTLPVINNANQIVFVACGASKADIVERIINRKDPFLPAMMVKPLSGRTLFLFDKEASSKLPKLSKSEITECRSLSSTKPARWTNCGHCIPVRFEVHAFYEKMFYVCKYFE
;
A
#
# COMPACT_ATOMS: atom_id res chain seq x y z
N MET A 1 -21.05 -41.66 -28.71
CA MET A 1 -19.91 -42.02 -27.84
C MET A 1 -19.46 -40.74 -27.15
N ARG A 2 -18.84 -40.79 -25.97
CA ARG A 2 -18.05 -39.63 -25.50
C ARG A 2 -16.71 -39.73 -26.20
N GLU A 3 -16.23 -38.63 -26.76
CA GLU A 3 -14.88 -38.58 -27.32
C GLU A 3 -13.89 -38.71 -26.15
N ASN A 4 -12.93 -39.63 -26.29
CA ASN A 4 -11.94 -39.84 -25.26
C ASN A 4 -10.94 -38.68 -25.26
N LEU A 5 -10.48 -38.30 -24.07
CA LEU A 5 -9.39 -37.34 -23.87
C LEU A 5 -8.20 -37.75 -24.74
N VAL A 6 -7.67 -36.81 -25.53
CA VAL A 6 -6.53 -37.05 -26.42
C VAL A 6 -5.23 -36.57 -25.78
N GLU A 7 -4.11 -37.09 -26.27
CA GLU A 7 -2.81 -36.75 -25.71
C GLU A 7 -2.50 -35.25 -25.90
N GLY A 8 -2.15 -34.60 -24.77
CA GLY A 8 -1.95 -33.15 -24.69
C GLY A 8 -3.17 -32.30 -24.32
N ASP A 9 -4.33 -32.88 -24.00
CA ASP A 9 -5.45 -32.12 -23.42
C ASP A 9 -5.13 -31.62 -22.00
N LEU A 10 -5.42 -30.35 -21.71
CA LEU A 10 -5.21 -29.77 -20.38
C LEU A 10 -6.49 -29.88 -19.55
N ILE A 11 -6.49 -30.82 -18.62
CA ILE A 11 -7.65 -31.16 -17.79
C ILE A 11 -7.65 -30.35 -16.49
N SER A 12 -8.73 -29.62 -16.23
CA SER A 12 -9.04 -29.05 -14.91
C SER A 12 -10.01 -29.98 -14.18
N ALA A 13 -9.56 -30.57 -13.07
CA ALA A 13 -10.35 -31.51 -12.29
C ALA A 13 -10.24 -31.24 -10.79
N GLU A 14 -11.36 -31.43 -10.10
CA GLU A 14 -11.50 -31.24 -8.65
C GLU A 14 -11.50 -32.60 -7.94
N VAL A 15 -10.71 -32.73 -6.87
CA VAL A 15 -10.61 -33.98 -6.11
C VAL A 15 -11.83 -34.11 -5.21
N MET A 16 -12.76 -35.00 -5.58
CA MET A 16 -14.02 -35.21 -4.86
C MET A 16 -13.87 -36.14 -3.65
N SER A 17 -13.00 -37.15 -3.75
CA SER A 17 -12.68 -38.05 -2.65
C SER A 17 -11.30 -38.70 -2.82
N VAL A 18 -10.66 -38.98 -1.70
CA VAL A 18 -9.46 -39.82 -1.60
C VAL A 18 -9.89 -41.14 -0.96
N TYR A 19 -9.60 -42.26 -1.61
CA TYR A 19 -9.95 -43.59 -1.12
C TYR A 19 -8.79 -44.22 -0.32
N THR A 20 -9.08 -45.26 0.46
CA THR A 20 -8.11 -45.90 1.37
C THR A 20 -7.02 -46.71 0.66
N ASP A 21 -7.17 -46.98 -0.64
CA ASP A 21 -6.14 -47.55 -1.52
C ASP A 21 -5.21 -46.47 -2.14
N GLY A 22 -5.47 -45.19 -1.85
CA GLY A 22 -4.75 -44.05 -2.42
C GLY A 22 -5.29 -43.54 -3.76
N SER A 23 -6.35 -44.16 -4.30
CA SER A 23 -7.00 -43.68 -5.53
C SER A 23 -7.80 -42.39 -5.29
N LEU A 24 -8.04 -41.64 -6.37
CA LEU A 24 -8.70 -40.33 -6.35
C LEU A 24 -9.94 -40.31 -7.23
N SER A 25 -11.07 -39.86 -6.70
CA SER A 25 -12.22 -39.46 -7.51
C SER A 25 -12.01 -38.03 -8.01
N LEU A 26 -12.09 -37.83 -9.32
CA LEU A 26 -11.87 -36.55 -9.98
C LEU A 26 -13.13 -36.10 -10.73
N GLN A 27 -13.67 -34.93 -10.38
CA GLN A 27 -14.72 -34.28 -11.17
C GLN A 27 -14.09 -33.32 -12.17
N LEU A 28 -14.23 -33.64 -13.46
CA LEU A 28 -13.84 -32.77 -14.56
C LEU A 28 -14.70 -31.50 -14.57
N ARG A 29 -14.07 -30.34 -14.75
CA ARG A 29 -14.72 -29.12 -15.24
C ARG A 29 -14.46 -29.01 -16.77
N ASP A 30 -14.99 -27.98 -17.42
CA ASP A 30 -14.98 -27.86 -18.89
C ASP A 30 -13.60 -28.08 -19.53
N VAL A 31 -13.59 -28.67 -20.73
CA VAL A 31 -12.37 -28.89 -21.51
C VAL A 31 -11.70 -27.56 -21.82
N HIS A 32 -10.56 -27.29 -21.19
CA HIS A 32 -9.80 -26.08 -21.44
C HIS A 32 -8.91 -26.25 -22.67
N ARG A 33 -8.95 -25.27 -23.58
CA ARG A 33 -8.15 -25.28 -24.82
C ARG A 33 -6.65 -25.37 -24.49
N LYS A 34 -5.89 -26.04 -25.38
CA LYS A 34 -4.43 -26.14 -25.30
C LYS A 34 -3.80 -24.74 -25.15
N LEU A 35 -2.85 -24.60 -24.23
CA LEU A 35 -2.18 -23.33 -23.93
C LEU A 35 -1.14 -22.98 -25.01
N ASN A 36 -1.64 -22.57 -26.17
CA ASN A 36 -0.83 -22.26 -27.33
C ASN A 36 -0.26 -20.83 -27.28
N GLN A 37 0.89 -20.64 -27.92
CA GLN A 37 1.54 -19.34 -28.21
C GLN A 37 1.82 -18.37 -27.04
N GLY A 38 1.83 -18.85 -25.79
CA GLY A 38 2.16 -18.03 -24.62
C GLY A 38 3.49 -18.38 -23.93
N VAL A 39 3.74 -17.74 -22.80
CA VAL A 39 4.88 -17.95 -21.91
C VAL A 39 4.39 -18.22 -20.49
N LEU A 40 4.91 -19.28 -19.88
CA LEU A 40 4.73 -19.58 -18.46
C LEU A 40 5.81 -18.88 -17.63
N VAL A 41 5.41 -18.23 -16.53
CA VAL A 41 6.30 -17.64 -15.53
C VAL A 41 5.97 -18.23 -14.17
N SER A 42 6.94 -18.87 -13.53
CA SER A 42 6.79 -19.36 -12.16
C SER A 42 7.34 -18.33 -11.16
N VAL A 43 6.57 -18.05 -10.12
CA VAL A 43 6.92 -17.14 -9.01
C VAL A 43 6.57 -17.81 -7.68
N PRO A 44 7.12 -17.36 -6.53
CA PRO A 44 6.70 -17.89 -5.23
C PRO A 44 5.19 -17.70 -5.00
N SER A 45 4.48 -18.80 -4.74
CA SER A 45 3.00 -18.84 -4.68
C SER A 45 2.37 -17.82 -3.72
N PHE A 46 3.05 -17.51 -2.61
CA PHE A 46 2.61 -16.50 -1.64
C PHE A 46 2.55 -15.07 -2.19
N LEU A 47 3.19 -14.78 -3.33
CA LEU A 47 3.07 -13.49 -4.02
C LEU A 47 1.80 -13.37 -4.86
N ILE A 48 1.10 -14.47 -5.17
CA ILE A 48 -0.15 -14.42 -5.95
C ILE A 48 -1.29 -13.95 -5.05
N LYS A 49 -1.80 -12.75 -5.30
CA LYS A 49 -2.94 -12.22 -4.53
C LYS A 49 -4.23 -12.93 -4.94
N LYS A 50 -4.79 -13.75 -4.05
CA LYS A 50 -6.10 -14.42 -4.25
C LYS A 50 -7.20 -13.40 -4.60
N ARG A 51 -8.01 -13.72 -5.62
CA ARG A 51 -9.09 -12.89 -6.18
C ARG A 51 -10.30 -13.78 -6.54
N LYS A 52 -11.44 -13.14 -6.85
CA LYS A 52 -12.62 -13.84 -7.40
C LYS A 52 -12.44 -14.30 -8.85
N VAL A 53 -11.59 -13.60 -9.59
CA VAL A 53 -11.23 -13.88 -10.99
C VAL A 53 -9.70 -13.86 -11.06
N HIS A 54 -9.14 -14.83 -11.79
CA HIS A 54 -7.69 -15.00 -11.94
C HIS A 54 -7.23 -14.94 -13.42
N LEU A 55 -8.17 -14.91 -14.37
CA LEU A 55 -7.94 -14.68 -15.80
C LEU A 55 -8.25 -13.22 -16.13
N HIS A 56 -7.33 -12.51 -16.77
CA HIS A 56 -7.47 -11.09 -17.10
C HIS A 56 -7.03 -10.81 -18.54
N HIS A 57 -7.84 -10.06 -19.28
CA HIS A 57 -7.53 -9.58 -20.63
C HIS A 57 -7.10 -8.11 -20.54
N PHE A 58 -5.98 -7.75 -21.16
CA PHE A 58 -5.41 -6.39 -21.11
C PHE A 58 -5.54 -5.67 -22.46
N PRO A 59 -5.62 -4.33 -22.48
CA PRO A 59 -5.82 -3.53 -23.71
C PRO A 59 -4.77 -3.73 -24.82
N CYS A 60 -3.62 -4.30 -24.50
CA CYS A 60 -2.52 -4.60 -25.43
C CYS A 60 -2.64 -5.98 -26.12
N LYS A 61 -3.86 -6.54 -26.17
CA LYS A 61 -4.16 -7.89 -26.69
C LYS A 61 -3.36 -9.02 -26.03
N ILE A 62 -3.18 -8.91 -24.71
CA ILE A 62 -2.54 -9.93 -23.87
C ILE A 62 -3.53 -10.44 -22.84
N THR A 63 -3.61 -11.76 -22.70
CA THR A 63 -4.37 -12.45 -21.66
C THR A 63 -3.40 -13.08 -20.65
N VAL A 64 -3.67 -12.87 -19.35
CA VAL A 64 -2.87 -13.43 -18.26
C VAL A 64 -3.74 -14.23 -17.30
N SER A 65 -3.32 -15.45 -16.98
CA SER A 65 -3.93 -16.31 -15.97
C SER A 65 -2.99 -16.48 -14.77
N PHE A 66 -3.41 -16.06 -13.58
CA PHE A 66 -2.63 -16.12 -12.35
C PHE A 66 -2.95 -17.39 -11.54
N GLY A 67 -2.22 -18.49 -11.77
CA GLY A 67 -2.35 -19.70 -10.96
C GLY A 67 -1.99 -19.45 -9.50
N ILE A 68 -2.85 -19.85 -8.56
CA ILE A 68 -2.65 -19.67 -7.10
C ILE A 68 -1.42 -20.47 -6.59
N ASN A 69 -0.97 -21.47 -7.36
CA ASN A 69 0.27 -22.21 -7.15
C ASN A 69 1.56 -21.42 -7.49
N GLY A 70 1.46 -20.18 -7.98
CA GLY A 70 2.62 -19.38 -8.39
C GLY A 70 2.92 -19.43 -9.89
N ASN A 71 2.18 -20.20 -10.69
CA ASN A 71 2.39 -20.29 -12.13
C ASN A 71 1.47 -19.31 -12.87
N ILE A 72 2.06 -18.32 -13.53
CA ILE A 72 1.37 -17.30 -14.31
C ILE A 72 1.53 -17.62 -15.80
N TRP A 73 0.43 -17.78 -16.53
CA TRP A 73 0.42 -17.95 -17.98
C TRP A 73 0.14 -16.61 -18.66
N ILE A 74 0.90 -16.26 -19.70
CA ILE A 74 0.82 -15.00 -20.45
C ILE A 74 0.73 -15.34 -21.94
N ALA A 75 -0.35 -14.98 -22.61
CA ALA A 75 -0.61 -15.31 -24.02
C ALA A 75 -1.23 -14.13 -24.78
N PRO A 76 -1.35 -14.21 -26.12
CA PRO A 76 -2.25 -13.31 -26.86
C PRO A 76 -3.68 -13.37 -26.33
N SER A 77 -4.48 -12.35 -26.65
CA SER A 77 -5.93 -12.40 -26.53
C SER A 77 -6.56 -12.87 -27.85
N ASP A 78 -7.34 -13.95 -27.79
CA ASP A 78 -8.16 -14.42 -28.91
C ASP A 78 -9.28 -13.39 -29.19
N GLU A 79 -9.08 -12.48 -30.16
CA GLU A 79 -10.10 -11.52 -30.60
C GLU A 79 -11.02 -12.05 -31.72
N GLU A 80 -10.91 -13.33 -32.10
CA GLU A 80 -11.81 -13.99 -33.04
C GLU A 80 -12.63 -15.11 -32.39
N GLU A 81 -13.70 -14.75 -31.69
CA GLU A 81 -14.90 -15.60 -31.66
C GLU A 81 -15.53 -15.60 -33.06
N LYS A 82 -15.06 -16.51 -33.91
CA LYS A 82 -15.72 -16.89 -35.16
C LYS A 82 -16.06 -18.37 -35.14
N ASP A 83 -17.19 -18.72 -35.73
CA ASP A 83 -17.76 -20.06 -35.72
C ASP A 83 -16.78 -21.13 -36.23
N CYS A 84 -16.29 -21.96 -35.31
CA CYS A 84 -15.53 -23.18 -35.60
C CYS A 84 -15.94 -24.29 -34.62
N SER A 85 -17.04 -24.95 -34.96
CA SER A 85 -17.29 -26.32 -34.50
C SER A 85 -16.15 -27.23 -34.98
N SER A 86 -15.63 -28.09 -34.10
CA SER A 86 -14.67 -29.17 -34.42
C SER A 86 -13.50 -28.75 -35.32
N GLY A 87 -12.58 -27.92 -34.82
CA GLY A 87 -11.37 -27.50 -35.53
C GLY A 87 -10.11 -27.57 -34.66
N PHE A 88 -9.17 -28.44 -35.01
CA PHE A 88 -7.87 -28.58 -34.35
C PHE A 88 -6.92 -27.47 -34.88
N LEU A 89 -6.54 -26.50 -34.03
CA LEU A 89 -5.64 -25.41 -34.42
C LEU A 89 -4.15 -25.81 -34.21
N ASP A 90 -3.65 -26.69 -35.08
CA ASP A 90 -2.21 -26.97 -35.21
C ASP A 90 -1.44 -25.78 -35.82
N THR A 91 -2.13 -24.85 -36.48
CA THR A 91 -1.51 -23.70 -37.13
C THR A 91 -1.05 -22.68 -36.07
N ILE A 92 0.25 -22.65 -35.81
CA ILE A 92 0.93 -21.53 -35.12
C ILE A 92 0.67 -20.25 -35.93
N GLN A 93 -0.28 -19.42 -35.50
CA GLN A 93 -0.56 -18.15 -36.16
C GLN A 93 0.67 -17.22 -36.07
N SER A 94 0.97 -16.48 -37.12
CA SER A 94 2.06 -15.50 -37.11
C SER A 94 1.67 -14.29 -36.26
N LEU A 95 2.02 -14.32 -34.96
CA LEU A 95 1.80 -13.20 -34.05
C LEU A 95 2.56 -11.96 -34.52
N THR A 96 2.00 -10.78 -34.20
CA THR A 96 2.69 -9.51 -34.50
C THR A 96 3.92 -9.34 -33.62
N TYR A 97 4.90 -8.57 -34.09
CA TYR A 97 6.07 -8.20 -33.29
C TYR A 97 5.67 -7.49 -31.98
N ASP A 98 4.62 -6.66 -32.01
CA ASP A 98 4.09 -5.96 -30.84
C ASP A 98 3.52 -6.94 -29.80
N THR A 99 2.72 -7.93 -30.24
CA THR A 99 2.24 -9.01 -29.38
C THR A 99 3.40 -9.77 -28.73
N HIS A 100 4.48 -10.05 -29.47
CA HIS A 100 5.67 -10.72 -28.93
C HIS A 100 6.46 -9.86 -27.92
N ASP A 101 6.68 -8.56 -28.18
CA ASP A 101 7.30 -7.65 -27.20
C ASP A 101 6.43 -7.54 -25.95
N ASN A 102 5.11 -7.44 -26.10
CA ASN A 102 4.16 -7.37 -24.99
C ASN A 102 4.17 -8.65 -24.13
N ILE A 103 4.20 -9.85 -24.72
CA ILE A 103 4.36 -11.11 -23.95
C ILE A 103 5.69 -11.10 -23.17
N ALA A 104 6.81 -10.75 -23.83
CA ALA A 104 8.13 -10.70 -23.20
C ALA A 104 8.21 -9.64 -22.08
N ARG A 105 7.51 -8.52 -22.27
CA ARG A 105 7.38 -7.39 -21.34
C ARG A 105 6.56 -7.76 -20.11
N PHE A 106 5.37 -8.35 -20.29
CA PHE A 106 4.58 -8.91 -19.19
C PHE A 106 5.36 -9.98 -18.41
N ARG A 107 6.07 -10.89 -19.10
CA ARG A 107 6.94 -11.90 -18.49
C ARG A 107 8.01 -11.25 -17.60
N ASN A 108 8.71 -10.25 -18.12
CA ASN A 108 9.79 -9.59 -17.40
C ASN A 108 9.27 -8.69 -16.26
N CYS A 109 8.07 -8.10 -16.40
CA CYS A 109 7.37 -7.45 -15.29
C CYS A 109 6.99 -8.44 -14.18
N CYS A 110 6.48 -9.64 -14.51
CA CYS A 110 6.22 -10.70 -13.52
C CYS A 110 7.50 -11.10 -12.77
N CYS A 111 8.61 -11.30 -13.48
CA CYS A 111 9.91 -11.61 -12.87
C CYS A 111 10.40 -10.48 -11.96
N LEU A 112 10.36 -9.23 -12.44
CA LEU A 112 10.79 -8.05 -11.68
C LEU A 112 9.95 -7.84 -10.41
N LEU A 113 8.63 -8.00 -10.50
CA LEU A 113 7.74 -7.91 -9.32
C LEU A 113 8.03 -9.04 -8.33
N ALA A 114 8.28 -10.26 -8.82
CA ALA A 114 8.59 -11.42 -7.98
C ALA A 114 9.93 -11.31 -7.25
N GLU A 115 11.01 -10.90 -7.95
CA GLU A 115 12.32 -10.63 -7.35
C GLU A 115 12.24 -9.60 -6.22
N ASN A 116 11.39 -8.58 -6.39
CA ASN A 116 11.18 -7.51 -5.42
C ASN A 116 10.01 -7.79 -4.45
N LYS A 117 9.51 -9.03 -4.39
CA LYS A 117 8.46 -9.52 -3.45
C LYS A 117 7.14 -8.74 -3.50
N VAL A 118 6.82 -8.12 -4.64
CA VAL A 118 5.57 -7.38 -4.83
C VAL A 118 4.43 -8.35 -5.15
N MET A 119 3.29 -8.17 -4.49
CA MET A 119 2.09 -9.00 -4.72
C MET A 119 1.61 -8.89 -6.17
N LEU A 120 1.51 -10.03 -6.86
CA LEU A 120 1.12 -10.16 -8.25
C LEU A 120 -0.40 -10.34 -8.39
N PHE A 121 -1.00 -9.43 -9.16
CA PHE A 121 -2.38 -9.45 -9.65
C PHE A 121 -2.52 -8.41 -10.77
N GLU A 122 -3.64 -8.45 -11.51
CA GLU A 122 -4.08 -7.48 -12.54
C GLU A 122 -3.39 -6.10 -12.47
N LYS A 123 -3.67 -5.31 -11.42
CA LYS A 123 -3.24 -3.90 -11.35
C LYS A 123 -1.76 -3.72 -11.04
N SER A 124 -1.12 -4.60 -10.27
CA SER A 124 0.33 -4.49 -10.03
C SER A 124 1.11 -4.87 -11.28
N LEU A 125 0.63 -5.87 -12.04
CA LEU A 125 1.21 -6.25 -13.32
C LEU A 125 0.97 -5.20 -14.41
N TRP A 126 -0.22 -4.60 -14.47
CA TRP A 126 -0.53 -3.52 -15.41
C TRP A 126 0.31 -2.25 -15.15
N LEU A 127 0.41 -1.81 -13.89
CA LEU A 127 1.25 -0.65 -13.53
C LEU A 127 2.73 -0.92 -13.86
N ALA A 128 3.23 -2.14 -13.63
CA ALA A 128 4.58 -2.51 -14.04
C ALA A 128 4.74 -2.51 -15.56
N TYR A 129 3.76 -3.01 -16.31
CA TYR A 129 3.72 -2.95 -17.77
C TYR A 129 3.76 -1.50 -18.28
N GLU A 130 2.87 -0.61 -17.80
CA GLU A 130 2.83 0.81 -18.19
C GLU A 130 4.18 1.50 -17.93
N GLN A 131 4.77 1.31 -16.74
CA GLN A 131 6.08 1.88 -16.41
C GLN A 131 7.23 1.26 -17.23
N SER A 132 7.08 0.01 -17.68
CA SER A 132 8.08 -0.64 -18.54
C SER A 132 8.16 -0.04 -19.93
N LEU A 133 7.11 0.62 -20.44
CA LEU A 133 7.05 1.15 -21.82
C LEU A 133 8.14 2.19 -22.13
N ALA A 134 8.78 2.76 -21.11
CA ALA A 134 9.96 3.61 -21.25
C ALA A 134 11.27 2.85 -21.61
N TYR A 135 11.24 1.51 -21.62
CA TYR A 135 12.38 0.61 -21.84
C TYR A 135 12.02 -0.49 -22.85
N LYS A 136 12.99 -1.13 -23.52
CA LYS A 136 12.72 -2.35 -24.30
C LYS A 136 12.44 -3.53 -23.38
N ALA A 137 11.66 -4.50 -23.84
CA ALA A 137 11.28 -5.66 -23.03
C ALA A 137 12.49 -6.41 -22.45
N HIS A 138 13.60 -6.57 -23.19
CA HIS A 138 14.81 -7.26 -22.70
C HIS A 138 15.68 -6.45 -21.73
N GLU A 139 15.56 -5.12 -21.72
CA GLU A 139 16.31 -4.23 -20.82
C GLU A 139 15.76 -4.30 -19.38
N ILE A 140 14.46 -4.61 -19.21
CA ILE A 140 13.72 -4.63 -17.91
C ILE A 140 14.44 -5.38 -16.78
N LEU A 141 15.17 -6.46 -17.10
CA LEU A 141 15.88 -7.29 -16.10
C LEU A 141 17.40 -7.03 -16.07
N THR A 142 17.95 -6.29 -17.05
CA THR A 142 19.40 -6.23 -17.32
C THR A 142 19.99 -4.83 -17.21
N GLU A 143 19.20 -3.76 -17.33
CA GLU A 143 19.68 -2.39 -17.40
C GLU A 143 20.33 -1.94 -16.06
N PRO A 144 21.60 -1.49 -16.02
CA PRO A 144 22.29 -1.09 -14.78
C PRO A 144 21.63 0.06 -13.99
N ASN A 145 20.84 0.92 -14.64
CA ASN A 145 20.04 1.96 -13.99
C ASN A 145 18.79 1.39 -13.33
N ILE A 146 18.20 0.31 -13.88
CA ILE A 146 17.19 -0.50 -13.17
C ILE A 146 17.87 -1.25 -12.01
N GLN A 147 19.14 -1.65 -12.14
CA GLN A 147 19.90 -2.22 -11.01
C GLN A 147 20.33 -1.18 -9.96
N LYS A 148 20.47 0.11 -10.30
CA LYS A 148 20.55 1.20 -9.31
C LYS A 148 19.20 1.42 -8.62
N LYS A 149 18.09 1.44 -9.37
CA LYS A 149 16.74 1.37 -8.79
C LYS A 149 16.54 0.13 -7.93
N LYS A 150 17.26 -0.97 -8.16
CA LYS A 150 17.21 -2.17 -7.30
C LYS A 150 17.73 -1.91 -5.87
N LYS A 151 18.53 -0.85 -5.63
CA LYS A 151 18.81 -0.34 -4.26
C LYS A 151 17.69 0.53 -3.71
N GLU A 152 17.02 1.35 -4.53
CA GLU A 152 15.82 2.10 -4.11
C GLU A 152 14.67 1.13 -3.77
N ILE A 153 14.48 0.07 -4.55
CA ILE A 153 13.50 -0.99 -4.31
C ILE A 153 13.94 -1.91 -3.14
N GLN A 154 15.22 -1.90 -2.75
CA GLN A 154 15.67 -2.49 -1.48
C GLN A 154 15.19 -1.68 -0.25
N VAL A 155 14.82 -0.41 -0.42
CA VAL A 155 14.01 0.36 0.55
C VAL A 155 12.52 0.01 0.44
N GLY A 156 12.10 -0.55 -0.70
CA GLY A 156 10.73 -0.90 -1.09
C GLY A 156 10.08 -2.11 -0.42
N THR A 157 10.68 -2.68 0.65
CA THR A 157 9.92 -3.52 1.61
C THR A 157 9.18 -2.67 2.65
N LEU A 158 8.84 -1.43 2.28
CA LEU A 158 7.81 -0.63 2.93
C LEU A 158 6.73 -0.31 1.91
N VAL A 159 5.48 -0.60 2.31
CA VAL A 159 4.44 0.43 2.48
C VAL A 159 4.82 1.75 1.82
N MET A 160 4.28 1.99 0.62
CA MET A 160 4.67 3.12 -0.23
C MET A 160 4.75 4.42 0.57
N ALA A 161 5.98 4.87 0.78
CA ALA A 161 6.35 6.01 1.62
C ALA A 161 6.67 7.21 0.73
N SER A 162 5.64 7.97 0.36
CA SER A 162 5.82 9.20 -0.41
C SER A 162 6.41 10.29 0.49
N ILE A 163 7.28 11.14 -0.07
CA ILE A 163 7.77 12.35 0.61
C ILE A 163 7.39 13.57 -0.22
N LEU A 164 6.86 14.61 0.44
CA LEU A 164 6.55 15.91 -0.15
C LEU A 164 7.26 17.01 0.63
N PHE A 165 7.82 17.97 -0.12
CA PHE A 165 8.59 19.09 0.42
C PHE A 165 7.97 20.44 0.03
N PRO A 166 6.96 20.93 0.78
CA PRO A 166 6.48 22.29 0.59
C PRO A 166 7.53 23.32 1.02
N GLU A 167 7.53 24.49 0.39
CA GLU A 167 8.47 25.58 0.70
C GLU A 167 8.35 26.07 2.15
N ASP A 168 7.12 26.17 2.68
CA ASP A 168 6.82 26.74 4.00
C ASP A 168 5.59 26.10 4.67
N ARG A 169 5.20 26.66 5.83
CA ARG A 169 3.99 26.26 6.58
C ARG A 169 2.70 26.38 5.77
N LYS A 170 2.59 27.39 4.88
CA LYS A 170 1.40 27.58 4.03
C LYS A 170 1.32 26.47 2.99
N GLY A 171 2.45 26.12 2.39
CA GLY A 171 2.59 24.95 1.53
C GLY A 171 2.21 23.64 2.23
N LEU A 172 2.65 23.42 3.48
CA LEU A 172 2.21 22.29 4.31
C LEU A 172 0.69 22.28 4.46
N ALA A 173 0.10 23.40 4.87
CA ALA A 173 -1.33 23.55 5.08
C ALA A 173 -2.15 23.31 3.79
N ILE A 174 -1.69 23.82 2.64
CA ILE A 174 -2.33 23.61 1.33
C ILE A 174 -2.33 22.13 0.91
N GLN A 175 -1.21 21.42 1.09
CA GLN A 175 -1.15 19.99 0.75
C GLN A 175 -1.97 19.14 1.73
N LEU A 176 -1.97 19.49 3.02
CA LEU A 176 -2.77 18.81 4.03
C LEU A 176 -4.28 19.03 3.79
N GLY A 177 -4.70 20.25 3.43
CA GLY A 177 -6.07 20.56 3.06
C GLY A 177 -6.55 19.78 1.84
N LYS A 178 -5.72 19.70 0.78
CA LYS A 178 -6.01 18.87 -0.40
C LYS A 178 -6.20 17.39 -0.03
N LEU A 179 -5.35 16.84 0.83
CA LEU A 179 -5.47 15.46 1.28
C LEU A 179 -6.75 15.23 2.09
N ILE A 180 -7.08 16.12 3.04
CA ILE A 180 -8.32 16.05 3.81
C ILE A 180 -9.54 16.10 2.89
N HIS A 181 -9.57 17.03 1.93
CA HIS A 181 -10.65 17.13 0.94
C HIS A 181 -10.81 15.82 0.13
N GLN A 182 -9.71 15.24 -0.35
CA GLN A 182 -9.73 13.97 -1.09
C GLN A 182 -10.27 12.79 -0.25
N LEU A 183 -9.83 12.68 1.02
CA LEU A 183 -10.29 11.64 1.94
C LEU A 183 -11.78 11.79 2.26
N VAL A 184 -12.22 13.01 2.61
CA VAL A 184 -13.62 13.30 2.94
C VAL A 184 -14.53 13.04 1.74
N GLU A 185 -14.17 13.50 0.53
CA GLU A 185 -14.97 13.25 -0.67
C GLU A 185 -15.00 11.78 -1.08
N GLN A 186 -13.89 11.03 -0.94
CA GLN A 186 -13.90 9.59 -1.16
C GLN A 186 -14.87 8.88 -0.20
N LYS A 187 -14.81 9.19 1.10
CA LYS A 187 -15.67 8.58 2.12
C LYS A 187 -17.14 8.95 1.94
N ARG A 188 -17.41 10.20 1.55
CA ARG A 188 -18.75 10.69 1.17
C ARG A 188 -19.33 9.92 -0.02
N LEU A 189 -18.52 9.58 -1.02
CA LEU A 189 -18.92 8.74 -2.16
C LEU A 189 -19.12 7.27 -1.76
N GLU A 190 -18.31 6.74 -0.83
CA GLU A 190 -18.51 5.42 -0.20
C GLU A 190 -19.74 5.37 0.73
N LYS A 191 -20.38 6.51 1.03
CA LYS A 191 -21.43 6.69 2.05
C LYS A 191 -21.01 6.28 3.47
N ASN A 192 -19.71 6.42 3.76
CA ASN A 192 -19.11 6.15 5.06
C ASN A 192 -18.71 7.46 5.76
N TYR A 193 -18.49 7.39 7.08
CA TYR A 193 -17.75 8.43 7.79
C TYR A 193 -16.27 8.41 7.37
N CYS A 194 -15.62 9.57 7.41
CA CYS A 194 -14.17 9.72 7.31
C CYS A 194 -13.61 9.91 8.73
N VAL A 195 -12.64 9.06 9.14
CA VAL A 195 -12.03 9.20 10.48
C VAL A 195 -10.56 9.64 10.36
N ILE A 196 -10.26 10.81 10.94
CA ILE A 196 -8.96 11.48 10.87
C ILE A 196 -8.40 11.67 12.29
N GLY A 197 -7.26 11.04 12.57
CA GLY A 197 -6.52 11.22 13.81
C GLY A 197 -5.64 12.48 13.80
N LEU A 198 -5.61 13.21 14.91
CA LEU A 198 -4.92 14.47 15.10
C LEU A 198 -3.86 14.38 16.21
N SER A 199 -2.71 15.02 15.99
CA SER A 199 -1.68 15.22 17.03
C SER A 199 -1.75 16.62 17.64
N GLY A 200 -1.09 16.82 18.77
CA GLY A 200 -0.84 18.15 19.34
C GLY A 200 0.30 18.95 18.69
N GLY A 201 0.89 19.85 19.47
CA GLY A 201 2.06 20.63 19.08
C GLY A 201 1.73 21.73 18.07
N SER A 202 2.40 21.74 16.91
CA SER A 202 2.14 22.71 15.83
C SER A 202 1.01 22.29 14.88
N MET A 203 0.44 21.09 15.04
CA MET A 203 -0.63 20.59 14.17
C MET A 203 -1.93 21.42 14.23
N PRO A 204 -2.39 21.95 15.38
CA PRO A 204 -3.58 22.81 15.43
C PRO A 204 -3.46 24.05 14.53
N ASP A 205 -2.29 24.69 14.50
CA ASP A 205 -2.03 25.87 13.65
C ASP A 205 -1.99 25.53 12.15
N ILE A 206 -1.35 24.41 11.78
CA ILE A 206 -1.31 23.94 10.38
C ILE A 206 -2.72 23.53 9.93
N MET A 207 -3.50 22.87 10.78
CA MET A 207 -4.90 22.50 10.50
C MET A 207 -5.81 23.74 10.42
N ALA A 208 -5.59 24.76 11.24
CA ALA A 208 -6.34 26.01 11.20
C ALA A 208 -6.11 26.79 9.89
N GLU A 209 -4.93 26.69 9.26
CA GLU A 209 -4.68 27.24 7.93
C GLU A 209 -5.22 26.31 6.83
N ALA A 210 -5.02 24.99 6.95
CA ALA A 210 -5.46 24.00 5.97
C ALA A 210 -6.98 23.98 5.78
N LEU A 211 -7.73 23.90 6.89
CA LEU A 211 -9.18 23.74 6.87
C LEU A 211 -9.91 25.01 6.40
N LYS A 212 -9.31 26.21 6.56
CA LYS A 212 -9.85 27.46 5.98
C LYS A 212 -9.82 27.49 4.45
N ALA A 213 -8.93 26.71 3.84
CA ALA A 213 -8.83 26.58 2.38
C ALA A 213 -9.64 25.39 1.82
N VAL A 214 -10.27 24.59 2.68
CA VAL A 214 -11.03 23.39 2.27
C VAL A 214 -12.53 23.68 2.26
N ASN A 215 -13.14 23.51 1.09
CA ASN A 215 -14.59 23.49 0.93
C ASN A 215 -15.09 22.03 0.85
N CYS A 216 -15.57 21.47 1.96
CA CYS A 216 -16.27 20.18 2.01
C CYS A 216 -17.27 20.13 3.17
N ASP A 217 -18.22 19.19 3.11
CA ASP A 217 -19.21 18.98 4.17
C ASP A 217 -18.65 18.08 5.28
N PHE A 218 -18.35 18.66 6.44
CA PHE A 218 -17.79 17.94 7.58
C PHE A 218 -18.80 17.09 8.38
N LYS A 219 -20.11 17.06 8.05
CA LYS A 219 -21.13 16.29 8.80
C LYS A 219 -20.81 14.79 8.99
N HIS A 220 -20.05 14.21 8.06
CA HIS A 220 -19.65 12.80 8.09
C HIS A 220 -18.14 12.63 8.38
N VAL A 221 -17.54 13.57 9.12
CA VAL A 221 -16.12 13.55 9.48
C VAL A 221 -15.98 13.48 11.00
N TRP A 222 -15.24 12.47 11.46
CA TRP A 222 -14.78 12.31 12.83
C TRP A 222 -13.31 12.67 12.93
N PHE A 223 -13.02 13.69 13.74
CA PHE A 223 -11.69 14.00 14.22
C PHE A 223 -11.47 13.29 15.57
N ILE A 224 -10.42 12.47 15.65
CA ILE A 224 -10.00 11.79 16.88
C ILE A 224 -8.61 12.27 17.28
N PHE A 225 -8.20 12.04 18.53
CA PHE A 225 -6.88 12.42 19.02
C PHE A 225 -5.95 11.21 19.08
N CYS A 226 -4.76 11.36 18.50
CA CYS A 226 -3.72 10.33 18.51
C CYS A 226 -3.05 10.24 19.89
N ASP A 227 -2.96 11.38 20.58
CA ASP A 227 -2.74 11.49 22.02
C ASP A 227 -3.47 12.72 22.58
N GLU A 228 -3.72 12.71 23.88
CA GLU A 228 -4.15 13.89 24.63
C GLU A 228 -3.53 13.88 26.03
N ARG A 229 -3.29 15.09 26.55
CA ARG A 229 -2.74 15.35 27.87
C ARG A 229 -3.88 15.33 28.87
N HIS A 230 -3.72 14.62 29.97
CA HIS A 230 -4.78 14.43 30.97
C HIS A 230 -4.89 15.66 31.88
N VAL A 231 -5.39 16.76 31.30
CA VAL A 231 -5.57 18.07 31.92
C VAL A 231 -6.91 18.67 31.47
N PRO A 232 -7.52 19.61 32.22
CA PRO A 232 -8.72 20.30 31.78
C PRO A 232 -8.54 21.00 30.43
N PHE A 233 -9.56 21.00 29.57
CA PHE A 233 -9.50 21.58 28.22
C PHE A 233 -9.27 23.11 28.18
N SER A 234 -9.52 23.80 29.30
CA SER A 234 -9.12 25.19 29.52
C SER A 234 -7.59 25.41 29.57
N SER A 235 -6.81 24.34 29.77
CA SER A 235 -5.35 24.37 29.75
C SER A 235 -4.79 24.65 28.36
N ALA A 236 -3.65 25.36 28.32
CA ALA A 236 -2.82 25.49 27.13
C ALA A 236 -2.18 24.16 26.69
N GLU A 237 -2.07 23.17 27.60
CA GLU A 237 -1.48 21.86 27.32
C GLU A 237 -2.48 20.82 26.77
N SER A 238 -3.78 21.12 26.67
CA SER A 238 -4.74 20.23 26.01
C SER A 238 -4.69 20.43 24.49
N ASN A 239 -4.48 19.34 23.76
CA ASN A 239 -4.58 19.28 22.31
C ASN A 239 -6.00 19.69 21.86
N PHE A 240 -7.05 19.13 22.47
CA PHE A 240 -8.44 19.47 22.15
C PHE A 240 -8.78 20.93 22.47
N GLY A 241 -8.29 21.47 23.57
CA GLY A 241 -8.40 22.89 23.90
C GLY A 241 -7.77 23.78 22.83
N GLU A 242 -6.60 23.42 22.30
CA GLU A 242 -5.98 24.13 21.18
C GLU A 242 -6.81 24.03 19.89
N TYR A 243 -7.38 22.86 19.57
CA TYR A 243 -8.30 22.71 18.43
C TYR A 243 -9.61 23.49 18.61
N GLN A 244 -10.16 23.58 19.83
CA GLN A 244 -11.30 24.45 20.14
C GLN A 244 -10.98 25.92 19.83
N ARG A 245 -9.83 26.40 20.31
CA ARG A 245 -9.38 27.80 20.14
C ARG A 245 -9.00 28.14 18.69
N LYS A 246 -8.27 27.25 17.99
CA LYS A 246 -7.65 27.54 16.69
C LYS A 246 -8.43 27.04 15.47
N VAL A 247 -9.28 26.02 15.62
CA VAL A 247 -9.98 25.38 14.50
C VAL A 247 -11.50 25.51 14.64
N ILE A 248 -12.09 25.08 15.75
CA ILE A 248 -13.56 25.01 15.90
C ILE A 248 -14.16 26.42 15.99
N ALA A 249 -13.68 27.27 16.91
CA ALA A 249 -14.19 28.62 17.07
C ALA A 249 -14.09 29.52 15.80
N PRO A 250 -12.99 29.51 15.01
CA PRO A 250 -12.88 30.34 13.81
C PRO A 250 -13.35 29.70 12.49
N ILE A 251 -13.86 28.46 12.45
CA ILE A 251 -14.29 27.79 11.21
C ILE A 251 -15.72 27.23 11.37
N PRO A 252 -16.78 28.01 11.04
CA PRO A 252 -18.18 27.64 11.32
C PRO A 252 -18.70 26.35 10.66
N ALA A 253 -18.00 25.84 9.64
CA ALA A 253 -18.31 24.55 9.01
C ALA A 253 -17.89 23.33 9.84
N ILE A 254 -17.13 23.54 10.93
CA ILE A 254 -16.57 22.52 11.80
C ILE A 254 -17.11 22.72 13.21
N GLN A 255 -17.69 21.68 13.79
CA GLN A 255 -18.38 21.76 15.08
C GLN A 255 -17.69 20.90 16.13
N THR A 256 -17.91 21.20 17.42
CA THR A 256 -17.44 20.35 18.53
C THR A 256 -17.90 18.90 18.40
N ALA A 257 -19.09 18.68 17.82
CA ALA A 257 -19.65 17.35 17.54
C ALA A 257 -18.83 16.53 16.52
N ASN A 258 -17.93 17.14 15.74
CA ASN A 258 -17.00 16.42 14.88
C ASN A 258 -15.83 15.80 15.65
N PHE A 259 -15.59 16.16 16.92
CA PHE A 259 -14.40 15.77 17.67
C PHE A 259 -14.71 14.77 18.78
N LEU A 260 -14.11 13.59 18.70
CA LEU A 260 -14.03 12.67 19.83
C LEU A 260 -12.75 12.95 20.62
N SER A 261 -12.90 13.67 21.74
CA SER A 261 -11.86 13.85 22.77
C SER A 261 -12.10 12.95 23.98
N ILE A 262 -11.09 12.85 24.85
CA ILE A 262 -11.14 12.14 26.14
C ILE A 262 -12.19 12.75 27.09
N ASP A 263 -12.37 12.14 28.26
CA ASP A 263 -13.03 12.77 29.40
C ASP A 263 -11.95 13.12 30.46
N PRO A 264 -11.61 14.41 30.66
CA PRO A 264 -10.52 14.82 31.53
C PRO A 264 -10.88 14.81 33.03
N ASP A 265 -12.15 14.64 33.38
CA ASP A 265 -12.63 14.63 34.77
C ASP A 265 -12.59 13.22 35.40
N LEU A 266 -12.39 12.17 34.58
CA LEU A 266 -12.08 10.81 35.03
C LEU A 266 -10.65 10.69 35.62
N ASN A 267 -10.34 9.56 36.25
CA ASN A 267 -8.95 9.20 36.52
C ASN A 267 -8.27 8.68 35.24
N LEU A 268 -6.94 8.56 35.25
CA LEU A 268 -6.15 8.31 34.03
C LEU A 268 -6.49 7.01 33.30
N ASP A 269 -6.70 5.93 34.05
CA ASP A 269 -6.97 4.59 33.52
C ASP A 269 -8.41 4.46 33.01
N ASP A 270 -9.38 5.02 33.74
CA ASP A 270 -10.76 5.11 33.30
C ASP A 270 -10.92 6.07 32.10
N CYS A 271 -10.15 7.16 32.06
CA CYS A 271 -10.09 8.10 30.94
C CYS A 271 -9.63 7.42 29.64
N ALA A 272 -8.52 6.67 29.70
CA ALA A 272 -8.04 5.89 28.55
C ALA A 272 -9.03 4.80 28.12
N THR A 273 -9.74 4.19 29.08
CA THR A 273 -10.70 3.10 28.83
C THR A 273 -12.04 3.63 28.27
N ASN A 274 -12.52 4.78 28.75
CA ASN A 274 -13.63 5.54 28.17
C ASN A 274 -13.33 5.93 26.73
N TYR A 275 -12.12 6.43 26.45
CA TYR A 275 -11.71 6.81 25.11
C TYR A 275 -11.65 5.61 24.15
N GLU A 276 -11.13 4.47 24.61
CA GLU A 276 -11.15 3.22 23.84
C GLU A 276 -12.58 2.77 23.51
N ASN A 277 -13.50 2.81 24.48
CA ASN A 277 -14.89 2.41 24.26
C ASN A 277 -15.60 3.32 23.24
N ARG A 278 -15.43 4.64 23.33
CA ARG A 278 -16.03 5.60 22.38
C ARG A 278 -15.41 5.52 20.97
N LEU A 279 -14.15 5.10 20.86
CA LEU A 279 -13.57 4.72 19.56
C LEU A 279 -14.21 3.43 19.02
N ARG A 280 -14.44 2.42 19.87
CA ARG A 280 -15.11 1.17 19.47
C ARG A 280 -16.54 1.40 18.99
N GLU A 281 -17.27 2.37 19.55
CA GLU A 281 -18.59 2.81 19.07
C GLU A 281 -18.51 3.34 17.62
N ILE A 282 -17.61 4.30 17.33
CA ILE A 282 -17.42 4.83 15.96
C ILE A 282 -17.06 3.72 14.96
N PHE A 283 -16.22 2.77 15.36
CA PHE A 283 -15.73 1.70 14.50
C PHE A 283 -16.57 0.41 14.53
N GLN A 284 -17.65 0.32 15.31
CA GLN A 284 -18.43 -0.92 15.52
C GLN A 284 -18.83 -1.58 14.19
N ASN A 285 -19.45 -0.80 13.30
CA ASN A 285 -19.88 -1.22 11.96
C ASN A 285 -18.73 -1.71 11.05
N GLN A 286 -17.49 -1.30 11.32
CA GLN A 286 -16.30 -1.73 10.59
C GLN A 286 -15.73 -3.02 11.18
N LEU A 287 -15.67 -3.13 12.52
CA LEU A 287 -15.23 -4.33 13.23
C LEU A 287 -16.12 -5.53 12.92
N GLU A 288 -17.44 -5.38 13.09
CA GLU A 288 -18.43 -6.45 12.89
C GLU A 288 -18.40 -7.04 11.47
N LYS A 289 -18.18 -6.18 10.46
CA LYS A 289 -18.11 -6.59 9.04
C LYS A 289 -16.77 -7.20 8.62
N SER A 290 -15.73 -7.04 9.42
CA SER A 290 -14.36 -7.47 9.08
C SER A 290 -13.78 -8.56 9.98
N GLY A 291 -14.29 -8.71 11.20
CA GLY A 291 -13.70 -9.55 12.24
C GLY A 291 -12.33 -9.03 12.74
N ALA A 292 -11.99 -7.77 12.46
CA ALA A 292 -10.69 -7.21 12.82
C ALA A 292 -10.58 -6.87 14.32
N GLN A 293 -9.38 -7.05 14.89
CA GLN A 293 -9.08 -6.70 16.29
C GLN A 293 -8.91 -5.18 16.51
N PHE A 294 -8.50 -4.44 15.47
CA PHE A 294 -8.11 -3.03 15.52
C PHE A 294 -8.90 -2.20 14.51
N PRO A 295 -9.10 -0.89 14.76
CA PRO A 295 -9.85 -0.04 13.84
C PRO A 295 -8.95 0.33 12.66
N GLN A 296 -9.51 0.32 11.45
CA GLN A 296 -8.85 0.85 10.27
C GLN A 296 -9.26 2.33 10.12
N ILE A 297 -8.50 3.19 10.78
CA ILE A 297 -8.65 4.65 10.72
C ILE A 297 -8.23 5.14 9.32
N ASP A 298 -8.97 6.06 8.70
CA ASP A 298 -8.70 6.46 7.32
C ASP A 298 -7.39 7.23 7.18
N CYS A 299 -7.09 8.14 8.11
CA CYS A 299 -5.85 8.90 8.12
C CYS A 299 -5.39 9.26 9.54
N LEU A 300 -4.09 9.14 9.83
CA LEU A 300 -3.47 9.62 11.07
C LEU A 300 -2.47 10.74 10.78
N LEU A 301 -2.71 11.93 11.32
CA LEU A 301 -1.81 13.08 11.21
C LEU A 301 -0.86 13.08 12.42
N LEU A 302 0.36 12.59 12.22
CA LEU A 302 1.36 12.39 13.27
C LEU A 302 2.40 13.50 13.29
N GLY A 303 2.53 14.15 14.45
CA GLY A 303 3.71 14.97 14.76
C GLY A 303 4.91 14.11 15.16
N ILE A 304 6.13 14.66 14.99
CA ILE A 304 7.39 14.01 15.39
C ILE A 304 8.08 14.84 16.48
N GLY A 305 8.39 14.22 17.62
CA GLY A 305 9.22 14.80 18.69
C GLY A 305 10.72 14.84 18.33
N PRO A 306 11.57 15.69 18.96
CA PRO A 306 13.01 15.77 18.65
C PRO A 306 13.79 14.47 18.95
N ASP A 307 13.20 13.62 19.78
CA ASP A 307 13.57 12.27 20.21
C ASP A 307 12.83 11.17 19.43
N GLY A 308 12.13 11.51 18.36
CA GLY A 308 11.42 10.55 17.51
C GLY A 308 10.13 9.97 18.11
N HIS A 309 9.65 10.50 19.24
CA HIS A 309 8.33 10.13 19.76
C HIS A 309 7.21 10.55 18.80
N ILE A 310 6.14 9.77 18.82
CA ILE A 310 4.87 10.02 18.14
C ILE A 310 3.77 9.93 19.19
N CYS A 311 2.64 10.62 19.01
CA CYS A 311 1.56 10.58 20.01
C CYS A 311 2.14 10.90 21.40
N SER A 312 1.90 10.04 22.40
CA SER A 312 2.70 10.00 23.64
C SER A 312 3.41 8.65 23.84
N LEU A 313 3.93 8.08 22.75
CA LEU A 313 4.77 6.89 22.70
C LEU A 313 6.24 7.29 22.61
N PHE A 314 6.94 7.31 23.75
CA PHE A 314 8.32 7.76 23.90
C PHE A 314 9.35 6.61 23.79
N PRO A 315 10.61 6.88 23.40
CA PRO A 315 11.68 5.88 23.44
C PRO A 315 11.76 5.15 24.78
N ASP A 316 12.03 3.85 24.75
CA ASP A 316 12.16 2.91 25.88
C ASP A 316 10.95 2.80 26.84
N HIS A 317 9.90 3.61 26.65
CA HIS A 317 8.72 3.66 27.50
C HIS A 317 7.85 2.40 27.37
N ALA A 318 7.19 1.99 28.47
CA ALA A 318 6.40 0.77 28.53
C ALA A 318 5.26 0.73 27.49
N ALA A 319 4.67 1.89 27.16
CA ALA A 319 3.58 1.98 26.18
C ALA A 319 3.95 1.55 24.75
N LEU A 320 5.26 1.52 24.39
CA LEU A 320 5.72 0.94 23.12
C LEU A 320 5.53 -0.59 23.04
N LYS A 321 5.36 -1.26 24.18
CA LYS A 321 5.28 -2.73 24.28
C LYS A 321 3.84 -3.25 24.31
N GLU A 322 2.84 -2.37 24.23
CA GLU A 322 1.43 -2.75 24.17
C GLU A 322 1.08 -3.33 22.78
N THR A 323 0.45 -4.51 22.78
CA THR A 323 0.10 -5.26 21.55
C THR A 323 -1.38 -5.53 21.39
N ASN A 324 -2.22 -5.19 22.38
CA ASN A 324 -3.61 -5.66 22.50
C ASN A 324 -4.61 -4.51 22.69
N ARG A 325 -4.33 -3.57 23.60
CA ARG A 325 -5.20 -2.38 23.81
C ARG A 325 -5.16 -1.43 22.62
N TRP A 326 -6.23 -0.68 22.42
CA TRP A 326 -6.27 0.40 21.42
C TRP A 326 -5.72 1.70 21.97
N VAL A 327 -6.02 1.98 23.24
CA VAL A 327 -5.64 3.20 23.96
C VAL A 327 -5.01 2.79 25.29
N VAL A 328 -3.91 3.45 25.66
CA VAL A 328 -3.27 3.27 26.97
C VAL A 328 -3.11 4.58 27.74
N PRO A 329 -3.19 4.52 29.08
CA PRO A 329 -2.71 5.57 29.95
C PRO A 329 -1.18 5.63 29.94
N VAL A 330 -0.63 6.82 30.09
CA VAL A 330 0.79 7.10 30.34
C VAL A 330 0.85 8.02 31.55
N GLY A 331 1.30 7.52 32.70
CA GLY A 331 1.33 8.30 33.95
C GLY A 331 2.63 9.09 34.15
N ASP A 332 3.66 8.68 33.43
CA ASP A 332 5.09 8.92 33.67
C ASP A 332 5.81 9.42 32.40
N SER A 333 5.09 10.15 31.53
CA SER A 333 5.68 10.74 30.32
C SER A 333 6.94 11.55 30.66
N PRO A 334 8.10 11.30 29.99
CA PRO A 334 9.35 12.01 30.25
C PRO A 334 9.31 13.50 29.83
N LYS A 335 8.15 14.00 29.39
CA LYS A 335 7.90 15.40 29.06
C LYS A 335 6.62 15.87 29.74
N PRO A 336 6.59 17.10 30.29
CA PRO A 336 5.39 17.64 30.91
C PRO A 336 4.24 17.81 29.88
N PRO A 337 2.97 17.77 30.32
CA PRO A 337 2.52 17.15 31.57
C PRO A 337 2.73 15.62 31.52
N PRO A 338 3.01 14.96 32.66
CA PRO A 338 3.40 13.55 32.70
C PRO A 338 2.23 12.58 32.47
N ARG A 339 1.00 12.98 32.85
CA ARG A 339 -0.23 12.17 32.68
C ARG A 339 -0.86 12.43 31.31
N ARG A 340 -1.01 11.38 30.50
CA ARG A 340 -1.48 11.42 29.11
C ARG A 340 -2.24 10.15 28.72
N VAL A 341 -3.01 10.23 27.64
CA VAL A 341 -3.74 9.12 27.00
C VAL A 341 -3.28 9.04 25.55
N THR A 342 -2.96 7.85 25.04
CA THR A 342 -2.38 7.69 23.69
C THR A 342 -2.93 6.46 22.96
N LEU A 343 -3.06 6.57 21.64
CA LEU A 343 -3.20 5.41 20.77
C LEU A 343 -1.93 4.56 20.83
N THR A 344 -2.09 3.25 20.62
CA THR A 344 -1.02 2.24 20.66
C THR A 344 -0.43 1.96 19.27
N LEU A 345 0.78 1.38 19.21
CA LEU A 345 1.41 1.00 17.93
C LEU A 345 0.55 0.06 17.05
N PRO A 346 -0.19 -0.94 17.58
CA PRO A 346 -1.12 -1.75 16.79
C PRO A 346 -2.21 -0.93 16.07
N VAL A 347 -2.83 0.03 16.76
CA VAL A 347 -3.85 0.92 16.15
C VAL A 347 -3.23 1.82 15.09
N ILE A 348 -2.08 2.43 15.42
CA ILE A 348 -1.37 3.30 14.49
C ILE A 348 -1.00 2.54 13.20
N ASN A 349 -0.45 1.33 13.33
CA ASN A 349 -0.06 0.50 12.19
C ASN A 349 -1.23 -0.14 11.42
N ASN A 350 -2.47 -0.04 11.91
CA ASN A 350 -3.66 -0.54 11.20
C ASN A 350 -4.39 0.55 10.39
N ALA A 351 -3.94 1.81 10.44
CA ALA A 351 -4.52 2.91 9.67
C ALA A 351 -4.28 2.77 8.15
N ASN A 352 -5.24 3.24 7.34
CA ASN A 352 -5.17 3.27 5.87
C ASN A 352 -4.11 4.24 5.37
N GLN A 353 -3.91 5.37 6.05
CA GLN A 353 -2.88 6.34 5.73
C GLN A 353 -2.29 6.93 7.01
N ILE A 354 -0.97 7.12 7.03
CA ILE A 354 -0.26 7.82 8.11
C ILE A 354 0.54 8.95 7.49
N VAL A 355 0.30 10.18 7.97
CA VAL A 355 0.93 11.41 7.50
C VAL A 355 1.80 11.96 8.61
N PHE A 356 3.11 11.84 8.44
CA PHE A 356 4.09 12.50 9.30
C PHE A 356 4.23 13.95 8.87
N VAL A 357 3.90 14.89 9.76
CA VAL A 357 3.97 16.33 9.50
C VAL A 357 5.08 16.96 10.36
N ALA A 358 5.99 17.68 9.72
CA ALA A 358 7.06 18.42 10.38
C ALA A 358 7.22 19.83 9.77
N CYS A 359 7.35 20.83 10.63
CA CYS A 359 7.45 22.23 10.27
C CYS A 359 8.58 22.89 11.07
N GLY A 360 9.42 23.68 10.40
CA GLY A 360 10.49 24.48 10.99
C GLY A 360 11.80 23.73 11.28
N ALA A 361 12.89 24.50 11.33
CA ALA A 361 14.27 23.99 11.40
C ALA A 361 14.55 23.10 12.63
N SER A 362 13.79 23.26 13.72
CA SER A 362 13.89 22.43 14.93
C SER A 362 13.51 20.95 14.73
N LYS A 363 13.00 20.59 13.54
CA LYS A 363 12.71 19.21 13.14
C LYS A 363 13.80 18.57 12.28
N ALA A 364 14.76 19.34 11.76
CA ALA A 364 15.70 18.89 10.74
C ALA A 364 16.51 17.63 11.15
N ASP A 365 17.04 17.59 12.37
CA ASP A 365 17.83 16.45 12.86
C ASP A 365 17.03 15.16 13.00
N ILE A 366 15.79 15.23 13.47
CA ILE A 366 14.97 14.02 13.66
C ILE A 366 14.37 13.53 12.35
N VAL A 367 13.98 14.44 11.45
CA VAL A 367 13.62 14.11 10.06
C VAL A 367 14.78 13.39 9.35
N GLU A 368 16.00 13.88 9.51
CA GLU A 368 17.19 13.27 8.89
C GLU A 368 17.51 11.89 9.47
N ARG A 369 17.40 11.70 10.80
CA ARG A 369 17.54 10.38 11.45
C ARG A 369 16.49 9.37 10.96
N ILE A 370 15.23 9.80 10.81
CA ILE A 370 14.10 8.96 10.39
C ILE A 370 14.24 8.56 8.91
N ILE A 371 14.37 9.52 8.00
CA ILE A 371 14.44 9.24 6.55
C ILE A 371 15.69 8.43 6.20
N ASN A 372 16.85 8.77 6.76
CA ASN A 372 18.09 8.01 6.54
C ASN A 372 18.19 6.74 7.41
N ARG A 373 17.14 6.37 8.16
CA ARG A 373 17.04 5.15 8.99
C ARG A 373 18.19 4.95 9.97
N LYS A 374 18.79 6.05 10.46
CA LYS A 374 19.99 6.03 11.31
C LYS A 374 19.76 5.36 12.67
N ASP A 375 18.51 5.26 13.09
CA ASP A 375 18.11 4.81 14.41
C ASP A 375 16.77 4.05 14.33
N PRO A 376 16.78 2.70 14.39
CA PRO A 376 15.57 1.88 14.29
C PRO A 376 14.75 1.83 15.59
N PHE A 377 15.26 2.39 16.70
CA PHE A 377 14.60 2.36 18.01
C PHE A 377 13.72 3.59 18.27
N LEU A 378 13.73 4.57 17.37
CA LEU A 378 12.79 5.71 17.41
C LEU A 378 11.33 5.22 17.26
N PRO A 379 10.39 5.68 18.09
CA PRO A 379 8.96 5.35 17.95
C PRO A 379 8.39 5.60 16.55
N ALA A 380 8.77 6.70 15.90
CA ALA A 380 8.41 6.99 14.51
C ALA A 380 8.91 5.93 13.49
N MET A 381 10.02 5.23 13.79
CA MET A 381 10.55 4.12 12.98
C MET A 381 9.93 2.76 13.32
N MET A 382 9.15 2.67 14.40
CA MET A 382 8.29 1.52 14.71
C MET A 382 6.96 1.57 13.95
N VAL A 383 6.63 2.70 13.33
CA VAL A 383 5.47 2.85 12.45
C VAL A 383 5.71 2.12 11.12
N LYS A 384 5.01 1.01 10.96
CA LYS A 384 5.11 0.05 9.85
C LYS A 384 3.69 -0.42 9.50
N PRO A 385 2.93 0.35 8.69
CA PRO A 385 1.53 0.06 8.40
C PRO A 385 1.34 -1.34 7.79
N LEU A 386 0.33 -2.08 8.23
CA LEU A 386 0.11 -3.46 7.78
C LEU A 386 -0.43 -3.53 6.34
N SER A 387 -1.28 -2.57 5.96
CA SER A 387 -1.93 -2.51 4.64
C SER A 387 -2.09 -1.09 4.09
N GLY A 388 -1.85 -0.06 4.90
CA GLY A 388 -1.99 1.34 4.55
C GLY A 388 -0.84 1.92 3.72
N ARG A 389 -0.64 3.24 3.82
CA ARG A 389 0.44 4.00 3.17
C ARG A 389 1.06 5.01 4.13
N THR A 390 2.31 5.39 3.89
CA THR A 390 2.98 6.46 4.64
C THR A 390 3.18 7.67 3.74
N LEU A 391 2.94 8.86 4.28
CA LEU A 391 3.27 10.13 3.66
C LEU A 391 4.12 10.94 4.63
N PHE A 392 5.28 11.39 4.19
CA PHE A 392 6.10 12.37 4.89
C PHE A 392 5.86 13.74 4.27
N LEU A 393 5.38 14.69 5.05
CA LEU A 393 4.98 16.04 4.61
C LEU A 393 5.76 17.06 5.45
N PHE A 394 6.93 17.45 4.94
CA PHE A 394 7.94 18.21 5.68
C PHE A 394 8.26 19.51 4.96
N ASP A 395 8.25 20.66 5.66
CA ASP A 395 8.68 21.91 5.01
C ASP A 395 10.19 21.93 4.75
N LYS A 396 10.62 22.92 3.96
CA LYS A 396 12.01 23.15 3.55
C LYS A 396 12.99 23.29 4.72
N GLU A 397 12.54 23.79 5.86
CA GLU A 397 13.38 23.87 7.06
C GLU A 397 13.47 22.51 7.78
N ALA A 398 12.33 21.84 7.97
CA ALA A 398 12.25 20.51 8.57
C ALA A 398 12.97 19.43 7.72
N SER A 399 13.13 19.65 6.42
CA SER A 399 13.88 18.79 5.49
C SER A 399 15.31 19.26 5.20
N SER A 400 15.75 20.39 5.78
CA SER A 400 17.01 21.08 5.42
C SER A 400 18.30 20.26 5.57
N LYS A 401 18.29 19.20 6.40
CA LYS A 401 19.43 18.29 6.60
C LYS A 401 19.42 17.05 5.70
N LEU A 402 18.33 16.79 4.97
CA LEU A 402 18.28 15.69 4.01
C LEU A 402 19.23 15.94 2.83
N PRO A 403 19.77 14.89 2.20
CA PRO A 403 20.52 15.04 0.95
C PRO A 403 19.63 15.69 -0.11
N LYS A 404 20.21 16.58 -0.93
CA LYS A 404 19.51 17.21 -2.04
C LYS A 404 19.13 16.13 -3.07
N LEU A 405 17.88 15.70 -3.00
CA LEU A 405 17.27 14.78 -3.97
C LEU A 405 17.46 15.32 -5.39
N SER A 406 17.67 14.40 -6.32
CA SER A 406 17.78 14.74 -7.74
C SER A 406 16.45 15.32 -8.25
N LYS A 407 16.49 16.16 -9.29
CA LYS A 407 15.27 16.74 -9.87
C LYS A 407 14.30 15.69 -10.46
N SER A 408 14.75 14.45 -10.60
CA SER A 408 13.94 13.27 -10.97
C SER A 408 13.09 12.71 -9.82
N GLU A 409 13.39 13.06 -8.57
CA GLU A 409 12.68 12.60 -7.36
C GLU A 409 11.73 13.68 -6.79
N ILE A 410 11.81 14.91 -7.30
CA ILE A 410 10.92 16.01 -6.93
C ILE A 410 9.74 16.04 -7.89
N THR A 411 8.55 15.61 -7.44
CA THR A 411 7.30 15.76 -8.19
C THR A 411 6.83 17.23 -8.18
N GLU A 412 7.54 18.10 -8.91
CA GLU A 412 7.01 19.41 -9.27
C GLU A 412 5.74 19.23 -10.13
N CYS A 413 4.62 19.84 -9.71
CA CYS A 413 3.40 19.88 -10.53
C CYS A 413 3.62 20.75 -11.77
N ARG A 414 4.12 20.17 -12.86
CA ARG A 414 4.20 20.79 -14.19
C ARG A 414 3.12 20.23 -15.11
N SER A 415 2.46 21.11 -15.84
CA SER A 415 1.41 20.78 -16.82
C SER A 415 1.98 20.00 -18.01
N LEU A 416 1.33 18.88 -18.35
CA LEU A 416 1.65 18.07 -19.52
C LEU A 416 1.37 18.87 -20.82
N SER A 417 2.40 19.10 -21.64
CA SER A 417 2.19 19.58 -23.02
C SER A 417 3.32 19.16 -23.97
N SER A 418 2.92 18.72 -25.17
CA SER A 418 3.75 18.40 -26.35
C SER A 418 4.74 17.23 -26.26
N THR A 419 5.03 16.64 -27.43
CA THR A 419 5.85 15.44 -27.64
C THR A 419 6.81 15.63 -28.81
N LYS A 420 7.96 14.93 -28.80
CA LYS A 420 8.54 14.19 -29.95
C LYS A 420 9.85 13.44 -29.57
N PRO A 421 10.24 12.38 -30.31
CA PRO A 421 11.27 11.42 -29.88
C PRO A 421 12.64 11.58 -30.58
N ALA A 422 13.65 10.88 -30.06
CA ALA A 422 14.97 10.66 -30.68
C ALA A 422 15.16 9.20 -31.14
N ARG A 423 16.20 8.93 -31.96
CA ARG A 423 16.40 7.65 -32.69
C ARG A 423 17.24 6.61 -31.93
N TRP A 424 17.02 5.34 -32.28
CA TRP A 424 17.82 4.17 -31.88
C TRP A 424 18.98 3.86 -32.85
N THR A 425 19.97 3.10 -32.38
CA THR A 425 20.94 2.32 -33.19
C THR A 425 21.18 0.92 -32.57
N ASN A 426 21.91 0.04 -33.26
CA ASN A 426 21.86 -1.42 -33.08
C ASN A 426 23.04 -2.07 -32.34
N CYS A 427 22.75 -3.04 -31.46
CA CYS A 427 23.45 -4.35 -31.28
C CYS A 427 22.70 -5.18 -30.20
N GLY A 428 22.81 -6.51 -30.08
CA GLY A 428 23.41 -7.49 -30.99
C GLY A 428 23.88 -8.77 -30.26
N HIS A 429 23.45 -9.95 -30.73
CA HIS A 429 23.78 -11.33 -30.28
C HIS A 429 23.04 -11.92 -29.06
N CYS A 430 22.83 -13.24 -29.16
CA CYS A 430 22.29 -14.16 -28.15
C CYS A 430 23.30 -15.29 -27.89
N ILE A 431 23.19 -16.02 -26.78
CA ILE A 431 23.49 -17.46 -26.65
C ILE A 431 22.94 -17.96 -25.29
N PRO A 432 22.37 -19.19 -25.20
CA PRO A 432 21.72 -19.68 -23.98
C PRO A 432 22.65 -20.51 -23.07
N VAL A 433 22.29 -20.62 -21.79
CA VAL A 433 22.85 -21.60 -20.83
C VAL A 433 21.70 -22.33 -20.12
N ARG A 434 21.86 -23.64 -19.92
CA ARG A 434 20.85 -24.58 -19.40
C ARG A 434 21.41 -25.26 -18.14
N PHE A 435 20.68 -25.27 -17.03
CA PHE A 435 21.00 -26.08 -15.85
C PHE A 435 19.72 -26.59 -15.17
N GLU A 436 19.73 -27.86 -14.78
CA GLU A 436 18.66 -28.57 -14.06
C GLU A 436 19.20 -28.98 -12.68
N VAL A 437 18.43 -28.82 -11.60
CA VAL A 437 18.67 -29.48 -10.29
C VAL A 437 17.33 -29.84 -9.64
N HIS A 438 17.12 -31.13 -9.36
CA HIS A 438 16.01 -31.70 -8.57
C HIS A 438 16.35 -31.74 -7.06
N ALA A 439 15.44 -31.93 -6.10
CA ALA A 439 13.96 -31.99 -6.07
C ALA A 439 13.47 -31.03 -4.95
N PHE A 440 12.71 -31.30 -3.87
CA PHE A 440 11.78 -32.32 -3.31
C PHE A 440 11.17 -31.64 -2.06
N TYR A 441 9.95 -31.76 -1.53
CA TYR A 441 8.65 -32.44 -1.73
C TYR A 441 7.57 -31.36 -1.38
N GLU A 442 6.25 -31.37 -1.61
CA GLU A 442 5.22 -32.16 -2.32
C GLU A 442 3.94 -31.26 -2.37
N LYS A 443 2.81 -31.52 -3.08
CA LYS A 443 2.36 -32.55 -4.03
C LYS A 443 1.76 -31.90 -5.28
N MET A 444 2.30 -32.19 -6.47
CA MET A 444 1.53 -32.64 -7.65
C MET A 444 2.48 -33.04 -8.79
N PHE A 445 1.99 -33.82 -9.74
CA PHE A 445 2.81 -34.67 -10.61
C PHE A 445 3.28 -34.04 -11.93
N TYR A 446 4.33 -34.64 -12.50
CA TYR A 446 4.95 -34.34 -13.79
C TYR A 446 4.78 -35.54 -14.75
N VAL A 447 4.43 -35.27 -16.02
CA VAL A 447 4.51 -36.17 -17.19
C VAL A 447 4.63 -35.24 -18.43
N CYS A 448 5.50 -35.41 -19.43
CA CYS A 448 6.73 -36.22 -19.56
C CYS A 448 7.79 -35.45 -20.38
N LYS A 449 8.94 -36.08 -20.71
CA LYS A 449 10.03 -35.49 -21.53
C LYS A 449 10.20 -36.27 -22.85
N TYR A 450 10.27 -35.54 -23.96
CA TYR A 450 10.77 -35.91 -25.31
C TYR A 450 10.06 -37.01 -26.15
N PHE A 451 9.79 -36.60 -27.40
CA PHE A 451 9.93 -37.31 -28.68
C PHE A 451 10.65 -38.68 -28.69
N GLU A 452 10.09 -39.60 -29.49
CA GLU A 452 10.61 -39.77 -30.87
C GLU A 452 9.81 -38.88 -31.83
#